data_AF-A0AAV6Z5L8-F1
#
_entry.id   AF-A0AAV6Z5L8-F1
#
_cell.length_a   1.000
_cell.length_b   1.000
_cell.length_c   1.000
_cell.angle_alpha   90.00
_cell.angle_beta   90.00
_cell.angle_gamma   90.00
#
_symmetry.space_group_name_H-M   'P 1'
#
loop_
_entity.id
_entity.type
_entity.pdbx_description
1 polymer ?
#
loop_
_entity_poly.entity_id
_entity_poly.type
_entity_poly.pdbx_seq_one_letter_code
_entity_poly.pdbx_strand_id
1 'polypeptide(L)'
;LIPQPFQITSGAIKTRLEEAEATEQKINTAREKYRTVATQGSVIYFVIASLSEIDPMYQFSLKYFKQLFNTTIETAEKSNNLDIRLETLLSQTLFSSYTNVSRGLFEQHKLIYSFMLCIEIMRQKGEITDSEWNFFLRGAAGLDKERPNKPNVPWLYDVLWNSCCDLEEILPCFKGLKADILSAPIVIHLGALEVQINPSSWDGYNMQASAGEAQGAWDEKLNLFQKLILAKSVMEEKVTYYK
;
A
#
# COMPACT_ATOMS: atom_id res chain seq x y z
N LEU A 1 -27.50 -23.56 -62.11
CA LEU A 1 -27.09 -24.33 -60.90
C LEU A 1 -27.50 -23.52 -59.68
N ILE A 2 -28.61 -23.89 -59.04
CA ILE A 2 -29.08 -23.24 -57.80
C ILE A 2 -28.18 -23.78 -56.67
N PRO A 3 -27.56 -22.93 -55.83
CA PRO A 3 -26.71 -23.41 -54.75
C PRO A 3 -27.53 -24.28 -53.78
N GLN A 4 -26.98 -25.43 -53.42
CA GLN A 4 -27.61 -26.34 -52.46
C GLN A 4 -27.79 -25.62 -51.11
N PRO A 5 -28.94 -25.76 -50.42
CA PRO A 5 -29.26 -25.01 -49.19
C PRO A 5 -28.18 -25.14 -48.10
N PHE A 6 -27.47 -26.28 -48.06
CA PHE A 6 -26.33 -26.50 -47.17
C PHE A 6 -25.15 -25.54 -47.40
N GLN A 7 -24.84 -25.18 -48.66
CA GLN A 7 -23.75 -24.25 -48.97
C GLN A 7 -24.09 -22.81 -48.55
N ILE A 8 -25.37 -22.42 -48.68
CA ILE A 8 -25.87 -21.11 -48.25
C ILE A 8 -25.81 -21.01 -46.73
N THR A 9 -26.22 -22.06 -46.02
CA THR A 9 -26.14 -22.13 -44.55
C THR A 9 -24.69 -22.17 -44.05
N SER A 10 -23.79 -22.91 -44.70
CA SER A 10 -22.36 -22.95 -44.33
C SER A 10 -21.67 -21.61 -44.54
N GLY A 11 -21.99 -20.88 -45.62
CA GLY A 11 -21.48 -19.52 -45.85
C GLY A 11 -21.97 -18.54 -44.80
N ALA A 12 -23.26 -18.57 -44.46
CA ALA A 12 -23.84 -17.72 -43.42
C ALA A 12 -23.26 -18.01 -42.02
N ILE A 13 -22.99 -19.27 -41.69
CA ILE A 13 -22.32 -19.64 -40.43
C ILE A 13 -20.89 -19.06 -40.39
N LYS A 14 -20.15 -19.16 -41.50
CA LYS A 14 -18.78 -18.64 -41.57
C LYS A 14 -18.73 -17.12 -41.36
N THR A 15 -19.60 -16.37 -42.03
CA THR A 15 -19.68 -14.90 -41.84
C THR A 15 -20.05 -14.54 -40.40
N ARG A 16 -21.03 -15.22 -39.80
CA ARG A 16 -21.40 -14.98 -38.38
C ARG A 16 -20.27 -15.32 -37.42
N LEU A 17 -19.46 -16.32 -37.71
CA LEU A 17 -18.30 -16.68 -36.91
C LEU A 17 -17.23 -15.57 -36.98
N GLU A 18 -16.92 -15.09 -38.18
CA GLU A 18 -15.97 -13.98 -38.39
C GLU A 18 -16.43 -12.69 -37.67
N GLU A 19 -17.73 -12.37 -37.73
CA GLU A 19 -18.31 -11.23 -37.00
C GLU A 19 -18.25 -11.41 -35.48
N ALA A 20 -18.49 -12.62 -34.98
CA ALA A 20 -18.42 -12.95 -33.56
C ALA A 20 -16.98 -12.81 -33.04
N GLU A 21 -16.00 -13.33 -33.75
CA GLU A 21 -14.57 -13.22 -33.41
C GLU A 21 -14.13 -11.75 -33.37
N ALA A 22 -14.50 -10.95 -34.38
CA ALA A 22 -14.19 -9.53 -34.41
C ALA A 22 -14.85 -8.76 -33.24
N THR A 23 -16.07 -9.15 -32.86
CA THR A 23 -16.78 -8.57 -31.71
C THR A 23 -16.13 -8.96 -30.39
N GLU A 24 -15.73 -10.22 -30.24
CA GLU A 24 -15.02 -10.72 -29.07
C GLU A 24 -13.70 -9.99 -28.85
N GLN A 25 -12.91 -9.79 -29.91
CA GLN A 25 -11.66 -9.03 -29.83
C GLN A 25 -11.90 -7.59 -29.36
N LYS A 26 -12.95 -6.93 -29.85
CA LYS A 26 -13.32 -5.58 -29.40
C LYS A 26 -13.74 -5.56 -27.93
N ILE A 27 -14.50 -6.56 -27.48
CA ILE A 27 -14.90 -6.71 -26.07
C ILE A 27 -13.68 -6.92 -25.18
N ASN A 28 -12.77 -7.82 -25.56
CA ASN A 28 -11.56 -8.08 -24.78
C ASN A 28 -10.67 -6.84 -24.71
N THR A 29 -10.46 -6.15 -25.84
CA THR A 29 -9.71 -4.89 -25.86
C THR A 29 -10.36 -3.82 -24.96
N ALA A 30 -11.69 -3.74 -24.93
CA ALA A 30 -12.41 -2.82 -24.04
C ALA A 30 -12.30 -3.25 -22.57
N ARG A 31 -12.34 -4.55 -22.27
CA ARG A 31 -12.19 -5.08 -20.90
C ARG A 31 -10.83 -4.76 -20.31
N GLU A 32 -9.76 -4.94 -21.09
CA GLU A 32 -8.40 -4.68 -20.64
C GLU A 32 -8.20 -3.24 -20.18
N LYS A 33 -8.83 -2.28 -20.86
CA LYS A 33 -8.79 -0.86 -20.49
C LYS A 33 -9.32 -0.57 -19.09
N TYR A 34 -10.29 -1.35 -18.61
CA TYR A 34 -10.90 -1.18 -17.28
C TYR A 34 -10.40 -2.19 -16.24
N ARG A 35 -9.43 -3.04 -16.59
CA ARG A 35 -8.89 -4.08 -15.70
C ARG A 35 -8.36 -3.47 -14.39
N THR A 36 -7.74 -2.30 -14.44
CA THR A 36 -7.23 -1.58 -13.27
C THR A 36 -8.32 -1.28 -12.25
N VAL A 37 -9.47 -0.76 -12.71
CA VAL A 37 -10.65 -0.46 -11.87
C VAL A 37 -11.24 -1.74 -11.27
N ALA A 38 -11.34 -2.81 -12.05
CA ALA A 38 -11.82 -4.10 -11.56
C ALA A 38 -10.87 -4.70 -10.50
N THR A 39 -9.56 -4.57 -10.71
CA THR A 39 -8.54 -5.09 -9.78
C THR A 39 -8.60 -4.32 -8.46
N GLN A 40 -8.63 -2.98 -8.48
CA GLN A 40 -8.78 -2.18 -7.27
C GLN A 40 -10.12 -2.46 -6.57
N GLY A 41 -11.22 -2.63 -7.32
CA GLY A 41 -12.51 -3.02 -6.77
C GLY A 41 -12.46 -4.36 -6.02
N SER A 42 -11.72 -5.34 -6.56
CA SER A 42 -11.48 -6.62 -5.88
C SER A 42 -10.71 -6.45 -4.57
N VAL A 43 -9.65 -5.63 -4.58
CA VAL A 43 -8.85 -5.34 -3.39
C VAL A 43 -9.72 -4.71 -2.29
N ILE A 44 -10.50 -3.70 -2.64
CA ILE A 44 -11.43 -3.04 -1.71
C ILE A 44 -12.44 -4.03 -1.13
N TYR A 45 -13.00 -4.92 -1.96
CA TYR A 45 -13.94 -5.93 -1.48
C TYR A 45 -13.33 -6.86 -0.44
N PHE A 46 -12.11 -7.35 -0.68
CA PHE A 46 -11.45 -8.25 0.27
C PHE A 46 -11.12 -7.55 1.58
N VAL A 47 -10.70 -6.29 1.56
CA VAL A 47 -10.55 -5.49 2.79
C VAL A 47 -11.88 -5.40 3.55
N ILE A 48 -12.97 -5.11 2.86
CA ILE A 48 -14.30 -5.01 3.47
C ILE A 48 -14.76 -6.36 4.05
N ALA A 49 -14.49 -7.47 3.36
CA ALA A 49 -14.84 -8.80 3.83
C ALA A 49 -14.07 -9.19 5.10
N SER A 50 -12.78 -8.84 5.16
CA SER A 50 -11.92 -9.08 6.33
C SER A 50 -12.27 -8.22 7.55
N LEU A 51 -13.13 -7.21 7.43
CA LEU A 51 -13.62 -6.47 8.61
C LEU A 51 -14.33 -7.37 9.63
N SER A 52 -14.91 -8.49 9.17
CA SER A 52 -15.53 -9.48 10.05
C SER A 52 -14.53 -10.16 11.01
N GLU A 53 -13.23 -10.10 10.72
CA GLU A 53 -12.16 -10.57 11.61
C GLU A 53 -11.87 -9.59 12.75
N ILE A 54 -12.18 -8.30 12.56
CA ILE A 54 -12.07 -7.27 13.60
C ILE A 54 -13.26 -7.37 14.55
N ASP A 55 -14.47 -7.39 13.99
CA ASP A 55 -15.71 -7.56 14.74
C ASP A 55 -16.69 -8.40 13.89
N PRO A 56 -17.22 -9.52 14.41
CA PRO A 56 -18.16 -10.36 13.67
C PRO A 56 -19.41 -9.61 13.17
N MET A 57 -19.77 -8.46 13.74
CA MET A 57 -20.87 -7.62 13.28
C MET A 57 -20.57 -6.93 11.94
N TYR A 58 -19.31 -6.79 11.53
CA TYR A 58 -18.91 -6.15 10.27
C TYR A 58 -18.92 -7.10 9.08
N GLN A 59 -20.07 -7.75 8.88
CA GLN A 59 -20.24 -8.69 7.79
C GLN A 59 -20.90 -8.02 6.58
N PHE A 60 -20.14 -7.92 5.49
CA PHE A 60 -20.63 -7.38 4.22
C PHE A 60 -20.63 -8.45 3.13
N SER A 61 -21.74 -8.60 2.42
CA SER A 61 -21.85 -9.56 1.34
C SER A 61 -21.24 -9.03 0.04
N LEU A 62 -20.77 -9.94 -0.83
CA LEU A 62 -20.37 -9.60 -2.19
C LEU A 62 -21.52 -8.95 -2.98
N LYS A 63 -22.77 -9.37 -2.72
CA LYS A 63 -23.96 -8.79 -3.37
C LYS A 63 -24.10 -7.30 -3.04
N TYR A 64 -23.97 -6.95 -1.75
CA TYR A 64 -23.99 -5.55 -1.31
C TYR A 64 -22.87 -4.75 -1.97
N PHE A 65 -21.64 -5.26 -1.94
CA PHE A 65 -20.50 -4.56 -2.54
C PHE A 65 -20.67 -4.36 -4.06
N LYS A 66 -21.15 -5.38 -4.78
CA LYS A 66 -21.45 -5.27 -6.22
C LYS A 66 -22.48 -4.18 -6.51
N GLN A 67 -23.53 -4.07 -5.70
CA GLN A 67 -24.54 -3.01 -5.84
C GLN A 67 -23.90 -1.64 -5.64
N LEU A 68 -23.14 -1.46 -4.57
CA LEU A 68 -22.42 -0.21 -4.30
C LEU A 68 -21.47 0.16 -5.45
N PHE A 69 -20.66 -0.79 -5.91
CA PHE A 69 -19.69 -0.60 -6.99
C PHE A 69 -20.37 -0.22 -8.31
N ASN A 70 -21.47 -0.90 -8.67
CA ASN A 70 -22.25 -0.57 -9.88
C ASN A 70 -22.88 0.82 -9.78
N THR A 71 -23.50 1.15 -8.63
CA THR A 71 -24.06 2.49 -8.40
C THR A 71 -22.99 3.57 -8.49
N THR A 72 -21.78 3.32 -7.98
CA THR A 72 -20.67 4.26 -8.15
C THR A 72 -20.31 4.43 -9.62
N ILE A 73 -20.19 3.36 -10.41
CA ILE A 73 -19.88 3.45 -11.84
C ILE A 73 -20.95 4.25 -12.61
N GLU A 74 -22.22 4.02 -12.28
CA GLU A 74 -23.37 4.66 -12.93
C GLU A 74 -23.47 6.16 -12.64
N THR A 75 -23.19 6.56 -11.39
CA THR A 75 -23.27 7.95 -10.92
C THR A 75 -21.98 8.74 -11.12
N ALA A 76 -20.86 8.05 -11.30
CA ALA A 76 -19.55 8.64 -11.55
C ALA A 76 -19.54 9.52 -12.81
N GLU A 77 -18.85 10.65 -12.75
CA GLU A 77 -18.75 11.59 -13.86
C GLU A 77 -18.19 10.91 -15.11
N LYS A 78 -18.88 11.08 -16.24
CA LYS A 78 -18.49 10.49 -17.51
C LYS A 78 -17.51 11.44 -18.21
N SER A 79 -16.42 10.88 -18.70
CA SER A 79 -15.45 11.60 -19.52
C SER A 79 -15.22 10.86 -20.84
N ASN A 80 -15.02 11.62 -21.92
CA ASN A 80 -14.62 11.08 -23.21
C ASN A 80 -13.13 10.68 -23.24
N ASN A 81 -12.34 11.22 -22.30
CA ASN A 81 -10.97 10.79 -22.08
C ASN A 81 -10.96 9.58 -21.14
N LEU A 82 -10.41 8.46 -21.61
CA LEU A 82 -10.37 7.21 -20.87
C LEU A 82 -9.56 7.33 -19.57
N ASP A 83 -8.41 7.99 -19.59
CA ASP A 83 -7.53 8.09 -18.42
C ASP A 83 -8.21 8.88 -17.31
N ILE A 84 -8.82 10.02 -17.66
CA ILE A 84 -9.64 10.82 -16.73
C ILE A 84 -10.79 9.96 -16.18
N ARG A 85 -11.48 9.20 -17.04
CA ARG A 85 -12.57 8.33 -16.60
C ARG A 85 -12.08 7.24 -15.64
N LEU A 86 -10.92 6.64 -15.89
CA LEU A 86 -10.34 5.61 -15.02
C LEU A 86 -9.97 6.20 -13.66
N GLU A 87 -9.30 7.35 -13.61
CA GLU A 87 -8.96 8.04 -12.36
C GLU A 87 -10.21 8.43 -11.54
N THR A 88 -11.23 8.95 -12.22
CA THR A 88 -12.53 9.25 -11.59
C THR A 88 -13.15 7.99 -10.99
N LEU A 89 -13.16 6.87 -11.71
CA LEU A 89 -13.69 5.61 -11.21
C LEU A 89 -12.91 5.09 -10.00
N LEU A 90 -11.57 5.07 -10.07
CA LEU A 90 -10.72 4.59 -8.98
C LEU A 90 -10.94 5.42 -7.70
N SER A 91 -10.95 6.74 -7.82
CA SER A 91 -11.14 7.66 -6.69
C SER A 91 -12.55 7.59 -6.12
N GLN A 92 -13.59 7.58 -6.96
CA GLN A 92 -14.97 7.55 -6.50
C GLN A 92 -15.36 6.18 -5.92
N THR A 93 -14.84 5.08 -6.47
CA THR A 93 -15.05 3.74 -5.87
C THR A 93 -14.43 3.68 -4.49
N LEU A 94 -13.19 4.15 -4.32
CA LEU A 94 -12.54 4.20 -3.01
C LEU A 94 -13.35 5.05 -2.02
N PHE A 95 -13.70 6.27 -2.41
CA PHE A 95 -14.45 7.20 -1.56
C PHE A 95 -15.84 6.66 -1.19
N SER A 96 -16.57 6.11 -2.16
CA SER A 96 -17.90 5.54 -1.94
C SER A 96 -17.83 4.32 -1.02
N SER A 97 -16.84 3.45 -1.21
CA SER A 97 -16.63 2.27 -0.38
C SER A 97 -16.26 2.65 1.06
N TYR A 98 -15.33 3.60 1.22
CA TYR A 98 -14.98 4.11 2.54
C TYR A 98 -16.20 4.72 3.25
N THR A 99 -16.90 5.63 2.59
CA THR A 99 -18.03 6.37 3.20
C THR A 99 -19.20 5.44 3.57
N ASN A 100 -19.59 4.52 2.69
CA ASN A 100 -20.74 3.66 2.94
C ASN A 100 -20.46 2.61 4.02
N VAL A 101 -19.28 1.99 4.00
CA VAL A 101 -18.90 1.00 5.01
C VAL A 101 -18.66 1.66 6.36
N SER A 102 -17.98 2.82 6.40
CA SER A 102 -17.67 3.51 7.66
C SER A 102 -18.90 3.94 8.46
N ARG A 103 -20.06 4.12 7.82
CA ARG A 103 -21.33 4.40 8.53
C ARG A 103 -21.76 3.25 9.44
N GLY A 104 -21.37 2.02 9.11
CA GLY A 104 -21.65 0.82 9.90
C GLY A 104 -20.55 0.45 10.90
N LEU A 105 -19.45 1.20 10.95
CA LEU A 105 -18.32 0.92 11.84
C LEU A 105 -18.35 1.80 13.09
N PHE A 106 -17.90 1.24 14.22
CA PHE A 106 -17.58 2.04 15.39
C PHE A 106 -16.42 2.99 15.08
N GLU A 107 -16.41 4.16 15.72
CA GLU A 107 -15.43 5.22 15.47
C GLU A 107 -13.98 4.72 15.60
N GLN A 108 -13.71 3.90 16.63
CA GLN A 108 -12.39 3.32 16.89
C GLN A 108 -11.88 2.41 15.76
N HIS A 109 -12.76 1.84 14.92
CA HIS A 109 -12.38 0.93 13.83
C HIS A 109 -12.28 1.63 12.46
N LYS A 110 -12.76 2.87 12.33
CA LYS A 110 -12.70 3.62 11.06
C LYS A 110 -11.27 3.89 10.62
N LEU A 111 -10.39 4.22 11.56
CA LEU A 111 -8.98 4.46 11.27
C LEU A 111 -8.30 3.17 10.78
N ILE A 112 -8.58 2.04 11.41
CA ILE A 112 -8.05 0.72 11.01
C ILE A 112 -8.53 0.39 9.59
N TYR A 113 -9.82 0.57 9.30
CA TYR A 113 -10.37 0.36 7.96
C TYR A 113 -9.71 1.26 6.90
N SER A 114 -9.56 2.56 7.18
CA SER A 114 -8.88 3.51 6.30
C SER A 114 -7.43 3.08 6.02
N PHE A 115 -6.72 2.69 7.08
CA PHE A 115 -5.34 2.22 6.97
C PHE A 115 -5.24 0.95 6.12
N MET A 116 -6.10 -0.05 6.35
CA MET A 116 -6.12 -1.29 5.55
C MET A 116 -6.41 -1.03 4.07
N LEU A 117 -7.38 -0.14 3.76
CA LEU A 117 -7.65 0.25 2.37
C LEU A 117 -6.41 0.88 1.71
N CYS A 118 -5.76 1.80 2.42
CA CYS A 118 -4.57 2.48 1.93
C CYS A 118 -3.44 1.48 1.64
N ILE A 119 -3.12 0.62 2.63
CA ILE A 119 -2.06 -0.38 2.53
C ILE A 119 -2.34 -1.36 1.39
N GLU A 120 -3.54 -1.94 1.31
CA GLU A 120 -3.83 -2.93 0.27
C GLU A 120 -3.82 -2.33 -1.14
N ILE A 121 -4.24 -1.07 -1.31
CA ILE A 121 -4.13 -0.37 -2.60
C ILE A 121 -2.67 -0.08 -2.95
N MET A 122 -1.85 0.36 -1.99
CA MET A 122 -0.42 0.61 -2.23
C MET A 122 0.34 -0.69 -2.52
N ARG A 123 0.01 -1.79 -1.83
CA ARG A 123 0.53 -3.14 -2.11
C ARG A 123 0.14 -3.62 -3.49
N GLN A 124 -1.11 -3.41 -3.91
CA GLN A 124 -1.57 -3.72 -5.27
C GLN A 124 -0.76 -2.96 -6.34
N LYS A 125 -0.37 -1.71 -6.07
CA LYS A 125 0.47 -0.90 -6.96
C LYS A 125 1.96 -1.25 -6.91
N GLY A 126 2.38 -2.14 -6.00
CA GLY A 126 3.78 -2.48 -5.78
C GLY A 126 4.58 -1.39 -5.07
N GLU A 127 3.91 -0.40 -4.45
CA GLU A 127 4.55 0.67 -3.68
C GLU A 127 4.97 0.20 -2.29
N ILE A 128 4.35 -0.88 -1.79
CA ILE A 128 4.70 -1.56 -0.54
C ILE A 128 4.98 -3.02 -0.85
N THR A 129 6.18 -3.46 -0.48
CA THR A 129 6.58 -4.86 -0.62
C THR A 129 6.03 -5.72 0.52
N ASP A 130 5.90 -7.03 0.28
CA ASP A 130 5.52 -7.97 1.34
C ASP A 130 6.53 -7.99 2.50
N SER A 131 7.82 -7.77 2.21
CA SER A 131 8.86 -7.66 3.25
C SER A 131 8.60 -6.46 4.16
N GLU A 132 8.36 -5.28 3.59
CA GLU A 132 8.05 -4.06 4.35
C GLU A 132 6.77 -4.23 5.17
N TRP A 133 5.72 -4.82 4.59
CA TRP A 133 4.46 -5.07 5.30
C TRP A 133 4.63 -6.08 6.45
N ASN A 134 5.33 -7.18 6.20
CA ASN A 134 5.61 -8.19 7.22
C ASN A 134 6.44 -7.62 8.37
N PHE A 135 7.46 -6.82 8.05
CA PHE A 135 8.28 -6.13 9.04
C PHE A 135 7.45 -5.13 9.84
N PHE A 136 6.59 -4.34 9.19
CA PHE A 136 5.73 -3.39 9.87
C PHE A 136 4.80 -4.08 10.90
N LEU A 137 4.20 -5.21 10.52
CA LEU A 137 3.27 -5.94 11.39
C LEU A 137 3.95 -6.70 12.53
N ARG A 138 5.05 -7.40 12.25
CA ARG A 138 5.65 -8.37 13.17
C ARG A 138 6.97 -7.92 13.78
N GLY A 139 7.54 -6.84 13.26
CA GLY A 139 8.94 -6.48 13.52
C GLY A 139 9.90 -7.51 12.94
N ALA A 140 11.11 -7.53 13.49
CA ALA A 140 12.11 -8.52 13.14
C ALA A 140 11.78 -9.87 13.79
N ALA A 141 11.75 -10.94 12.99
CA ALA A 141 11.62 -12.29 13.51
C ALA A 141 12.99 -12.77 14.07
N GLY A 142 13.01 -13.20 15.34
CA GLY A 142 14.16 -13.88 15.96
C GLY A 142 14.60 -13.25 17.28
N LEU A 143 14.36 -13.97 18.39
CA LEU A 143 14.86 -13.61 19.73
C LEU A 143 16.39 -13.78 19.81
N ASP A 144 16.96 -14.71 19.05
CA ASP A 144 18.38 -15.10 19.10
C ASP A 144 19.14 -14.74 17.81
N LYS A 145 18.96 -13.51 17.31
CA LYS A 145 19.78 -13.02 16.20
C LYS A 145 21.13 -12.48 16.72
N GLU A 146 22.22 -12.96 16.14
CA GLU A 146 23.54 -12.33 16.32
C GLU A 146 23.52 -10.95 15.67
N ARG A 147 23.49 -9.91 16.51
CA ARG A 147 23.55 -8.51 16.08
C ARG A 147 24.93 -7.95 16.35
N PRO A 148 25.38 -6.96 15.56
CA PRO A 148 26.60 -6.22 15.88
C PRO A 148 26.55 -5.62 17.29
N ASN A 149 27.68 -5.61 17.99
CA ASN A 149 27.77 -5.01 19.31
C ASN A 149 27.34 -3.54 19.28
N LYS A 150 26.51 -3.14 20.24
CA LYS A 150 26.07 -1.76 20.39
C LYS A 150 27.27 -0.85 20.69
N PRO A 151 27.43 0.25 19.97
CA PRO A 151 28.41 1.28 20.30
C PRO A 151 28.20 1.84 21.71
N ASN A 152 29.28 2.23 22.37
CA ASN A 152 29.21 2.84 23.70
C ASN A 152 28.79 4.32 23.60
N VAL A 153 27.50 4.53 23.34
CA VAL A 153 26.88 5.84 23.13
C VAL A 153 25.75 6.04 24.16
N PRO A 154 25.78 7.11 24.99
CA PRO A 154 24.87 7.24 26.13
C PRO A 154 23.39 7.27 25.78
N TRP A 155 23.02 7.85 24.64
CA TRP A 155 21.63 7.99 24.21
C TRP A 155 21.12 6.78 23.41
N LEU A 156 22.01 5.89 22.97
CA LEU A 156 21.66 4.75 22.13
C LEU A 156 21.35 3.54 23.01
N TYR A 157 20.07 3.21 23.13
CA TYR A 157 19.61 2.03 23.86
C TYR A 157 19.69 0.76 23.01
N ASP A 158 19.73 -0.41 23.66
CA ASP A 158 19.81 -1.71 22.96
C ASP A 158 18.62 -1.95 22.04
N VAL A 159 17.41 -1.53 22.44
CA VAL A 159 16.21 -1.67 21.60
C VAL A 159 16.35 -0.87 20.30
N LEU A 160 16.74 0.41 20.38
CA LEU A 160 16.93 1.26 19.20
C LEU A 160 18.03 0.73 18.29
N TRP A 161 19.18 0.33 18.86
CA TRP A 161 20.28 -0.25 18.09
C TRP A 161 19.86 -1.55 17.38
N ASN A 162 19.15 -2.43 18.09
CA ASN A 162 18.65 -3.68 17.52
C ASN A 162 17.64 -3.42 16.40
N SER A 163 16.73 -2.47 16.58
CA SER A 163 15.80 -2.02 15.54
C SER A 163 16.54 -1.52 14.30
N CYS A 164 17.58 -0.69 14.45
CA CYS A 164 18.40 -0.24 13.32
C CYS A 164 19.14 -1.39 12.63
N CYS A 165 19.65 -2.36 13.41
CA CYS A 165 20.26 -3.57 12.86
C CYS A 165 19.27 -4.35 12.00
N ASP A 166 18.08 -4.60 12.54
CA ASP A 166 17.07 -5.42 11.90
C ASP A 166 16.49 -4.73 10.65
N LEU A 167 16.27 -3.41 10.70
CA LEU A 167 15.85 -2.60 9.56
C LEU A 167 16.86 -2.69 8.41
N GLU A 168 18.13 -2.49 8.69
CA GLU A 168 19.19 -2.50 7.68
C GLU A 168 19.44 -3.90 7.10
N GLU A 169 19.25 -4.96 7.89
CA GLU A 169 19.38 -6.35 7.44
C GLU A 169 18.22 -6.77 6.52
N ILE A 170 16.98 -6.45 6.90
CA ILE A 170 15.78 -6.99 6.25
C ILE A 170 15.33 -6.11 5.08
N LEU A 171 15.52 -4.80 5.18
CA LEU A 171 14.96 -3.82 4.25
C LEU A 171 16.08 -2.99 3.59
N PRO A 172 16.37 -3.22 2.30
CA PRO A 172 17.49 -2.58 1.60
C PRO A 172 17.46 -1.04 1.60
N CYS A 173 16.28 -0.43 1.69
CA CYS A 173 16.13 1.03 1.76
C CYS A 173 16.77 1.63 3.02
N PHE A 174 16.95 0.85 4.08
CA PHE A 174 17.61 1.24 5.34
C PHE A 174 19.11 0.93 5.40
N LYS A 175 19.72 0.55 4.27
CA LYS A 175 21.18 0.42 4.20
C LYS A 175 21.86 1.73 4.59
N GLY A 176 22.83 1.64 5.51
CA GLY A 176 23.55 2.77 6.10
C GLY A 176 22.97 3.32 7.41
N LEU A 177 21.75 2.90 7.81
CA LEU A 177 21.05 3.50 8.96
C LEU A 177 21.87 3.43 10.27
N LYS A 178 22.53 2.30 10.55
CA LYS A 178 23.35 2.14 11.75
C LYS A 178 24.51 3.14 11.85
N ALA A 179 25.10 3.50 10.70
CA ALA A 179 26.20 4.45 10.65
C ALA A 179 25.68 5.89 10.75
N ASP A 180 24.59 6.18 10.03
CA ASP A 180 24.04 7.54 9.93
C ASP A 180 23.46 8.02 11.25
N ILE A 181 22.81 7.15 12.02
CA ILE A 181 22.24 7.49 13.34
C ILE A 181 23.33 7.93 14.34
N LEU A 182 24.58 7.55 14.11
CA LEU A 182 25.74 7.94 14.93
C LEU A 182 26.50 9.13 14.34
N SER A 183 26.19 9.54 13.12
CA SER A 183 26.95 10.55 12.39
C SER A 183 26.26 11.91 12.40
N ALA A 184 24.93 11.94 12.29
CA ALA A 184 24.14 13.16 12.20
C ALA A 184 22.72 12.96 12.78
N PRO A 185 22.04 14.04 13.19
CA PRO A 185 20.62 13.97 13.54
C PRO A 185 19.78 13.59 12.31
N ILE A 186 18.82 12.69 12.53
CA ILE A 186 17.88 12.19 11.55
C ILE A 186 16.48 12.61 12.00
N VAL A 187 15.81 13.35 11.12
CA VAL A 187 14.43 13.81 11.29
C VAL A 187 13.65 13.38 10.06
N ILE A 188 12.44 12.87 10.25
CA ILE A 188 11.51 12.50 9.18
C ILE A 188 10.16 13.16 9.40
N HIS A 189 9.45 13.42 8.30
CA HIS A 189 8.12 14.05 8.29
C HIS A 189 7.05 13.08 7.79
N LEU A 190 6.04 12.86 8.64
CA LEU A 190 4.82 12.12 8.34
C LEU A 190 3.66 13.13 8.25
N GLY A 191 3.57 13.81 7.11
CA GLY A 191 2.66 14.95 6.96
C GLY A 191 3.08 16.11 7.85
N ALA A 192 2.23 16.51 8.79
CA ALA A 192 2.53 17.57 9.76
C ALA A 192 3.32 17.07 10.99
N LEU A 193 3.48 15.75 11.15
CA LEU A 193 4.21 15.18 12.28
C LEU A 193 5.70 15.10 11.95
N GLU A 194 6.51 15.79 12.75
CA GLU A 194 7.96 15.65 12.76
C GLU A 194 8.36 14.55 13.75
N VAL A 195 9.16 13.58 13.30
CA VAL A 195 9.67 12.49 14.13
C VAL A 195 11.19 12.54 14.13
N GLN A 196 11.74 12.83 15.31
CA GLN A 196 13.18 12.81 15.55
C GLN A 196 13.62 11.40 15.97
N ILE A 197 14.55 10.82 15.22
CA ILE A 197 15.01 9.42 15.36
C ILE A 197 16.13 9.29 16.40
N ASN A 198 17.00 10.30 16.49
CA ASN A 198 18.14 10.39 17.41
C ASN A 198 18.31 11.84 17.91
N PRO A 199 19.09 12.10 18.98
CA PRO A 199 19.23 13.44 19.55
C PRO A 199 19.63 14.49 18.51
N SER A 200 19.10 15.71 18.64
CA SER A 200 19.39 16.82 17.73
C SER A 200 20.83 17.33 17.87
N SER A 201 21.43 17.14 19.05
CA SER A 201 22.83 17.40 19.34
C SER A 201 23.45 16.27 20.15
N TRP A 202 24.65 15.87 19.75
CA TRP A 202 25.51 14.95 20.49
C TRP A 202 26.97 15.21 20.08
N ASP A 203 27.87 15.37 21.06
CA ASP A 203 29.29 15.70 20.81
C ASP A 203 30.03 14.62 20.00
N GLY A 204 29.50 13.40 19.97
CA GLY A 204 30.05 12.30 19.18
C GLY A 204 29.65 12.31 17.70
N TYR A 205 28.76 13.21 17.26
CA TYR A 205 28.43 13.34 15.85
C TYR A 205 29.63 13.85 15.05
N ASN A 206 30.04 13.11 14.02
CA ASN A 206 31.12 13.52 13.14
C ASN A 206 30.59 14.39 11.98
N MET A 207 30.38 15.68 12.26
CA MET A 207 29.92 16.65 11.26
C MET A 207 30.92 16.87 10.11
N GLN A 208 32.17 16.41 10.19
CA GLN A 208 33.20 16.61 9.16
C GLN A 208 33.19 15.53 8.05
N ALA A 209 32.47 14.42 8.22
CA ALA A 209 32.26 13.42 7.17
C ALA A 209 31.15 13.79 6.17
N SER A 210 30.49 14.95 6.37
CA SER A 210 29.25 15.41 5.72
C SER A 210 29.36 15.85 4.26
N ALA A 211 30.50 15.64 3.59
CA ALA A 211 30.73 16.08 2.20
C ALA A 211 30.57 14.96 1.14
N GLY A 212 30.16 13.75 1.53
CA GLY A 212 29.93 12.63 0.61
C GLY A 212 28.48 12.18 0.63
N GLU A 213 27.73 12.56 -0.42
CA GLU A 213 26.45 12.02 -0.90
C GLU A 213 25.60 11.18 0.10
N ALA A 214 24.52 11.80 0.59
CA ALA A 214 23.34 11.18 1.24
C ALA A 214 23.35 10.88 2.75
N GLN A 215 24.16 11.58 3.57
CA GLN A 215 24.00 11.56 5.03
C GLN A 215 22.94 12.59 5.46
N GLY A 216 21.84 12.14 6.09
CA GLY A 216 20.81 13.01 6.66
C GLY A 216 19.56 13.27 5.80
N ALA A 217 19.55 12.89 4.52
CA ALA A 217 18.38 13.02 3.64
C ALA A 217 17.42 11.81 3.73
N TRP A 218 17.30 11.18 4.90
CA TRP A 218 16.38 10.06 5.12
C TRP A 218 14.92 10.44 4.84
N ASP A 219 14.57 11.71 5.08
CA ASP A 219 13.24 12.23 4.79
C ASP A 219 12.94 12.29 3.28
N GLU A 220 13.94 12.52 2.44
CA GLU A 220 13.75 12.52 0.97
C GLU A 220 13.90 11.12 0.38
N LYS A 221 14.79 10.31 0.96
CA LYS A 221 15.08 8.94 0.51
C LYS A 221 13.91 7.99 0.70
N LEU A 222 13.19 8.13 1.81
CA LEU A 222 12.14 7.18 2.20
C LEU A 222 10.77 7.61 1.68
N ASN A 223 10.00 6.66 1.18
CA ASN A 223 8.58 6.89 0.92
C ASN A 223 7.79 6.98 2.25
N LEU A 224 6.54 7.43 2.20
CA LEU A 224 5.72 7.64 3.40
C LEU A 224 5.56 6.38 4.26
N PHE A 225 5.43 5.20 3.65
CA PHE A 225 5.29 3.95 4.38
C PHE A 225 6.61 3.51 5.04
N GLN A 226 7.74 3.71 4.37
CA GLN A 226 9.07 3.46 4.95
C GLN A 226 9.37 4.41 6.11
N LYS A 227 8.99 5.69 5.99
CA LYS A 227 9.03 6.63 7.12
C LYS A 227 8.19 6.13 8.29
N LEU A 228 7.00 5.59 8.01
CA LEU A 228 6.11 5.03 9.03
C LEU A 228 6.74 3.80 9.73
N ILE A 229 7.42 2.92 8.97
CA ILE A 229 8.19 1.81 9.53
C ILE A 229 9.27 2.33 10.48
N LEU A 230 10.10 3.27 10.02
CA LEU A 230 11.19 3.84 10.83
C LEU A 230 10.63 4.51 12.09
N ALA A 231 9.58 5.30 11.95
CA ALA A 231 8.92 5.96 13.06
C ALA A 231 8.36 4.94 14.07
N LYS A 232 7.70 3.86 13.61
CA LYS A 232 7.19 2.79 14.49
C LYS A 232 8.31 2.13 15.28
N SER A 233 9.42 1.78 14.61
CA SER A 233 10.59 1.15 15.24
C SER A 233 11.23 1.99 16.34
N VAL A 234 11.05 3.32 16.30
CA VAL A 234 11.56 4.26 17.32
C VAL A 234 10.47 4.67 18.32
N MET A 235 9.20 4.72 17.94
CA MET A 235 8.12 5.18 18.83
C MET A 235 7.58 4.10 19.77
N GLU A 236 7.70 2.81 19.43
CA GLU A 236 7.42 1.70 20.37
C GLU A 236 8.28 1.80 21.64
N GLU A 237 9.44 2.44 21.54
CA GLU A 237 10.29 2.84 22.66
C GLU A 237 9.54 3.78 23.61
N LYS A 238 9.01 4.91 23.11
CA LYS A 238 8.39 5.96 23.94
C LYS A 238 7.16 5.47 24.71
N VAL A 239 6.39 4.52 24.15
CA VAL A 239 5.19 3.97 24.80
C VAL A 239 5.56 3.01 25.94
N THR A 240 6.70 2.32 25.85
CA THR A 240 7.14 1.36 26.87
C THR A 240 7.65 2.06 28.14
N TYR A 241 8.13 3.30 28.03
CA TYR A 241 8.61 4.10 29.17
C TYR A 241 7.53 4.80 30.00
N TYR A 242 6.25 4.77 29.59
CA TYR A 242 5.12 5.33 30.36
C TYR A 242 4.27 4.26 31.07
N LYS A 243 4.83 3.06 31.32
CA LYS A 243 4.23 2.05 32.20
C LYS A 243 5.08 1.81 33.44
#